data_AF-A0A662RFH0-F1
#
_entry.id   AF-A0A662RFH0-F1
#
_cell.length_a   1.000
_cell.length_b   1.000
_cell.length_c   1.000
_cell.angle_alpha   90.00
_cell.angle_beta   90.00
_cell.angle_gamma   90.00
#
_symmetry.space_group_name_H-M   'P 1'
#
loop_
_entity.id
_entity.type
_entity.pdbx_description
1 polymer ?
#
loop_
_entity_poly.entity_id
_entity_poly.type
_entity_poly.pdbx_seq_one_letter_code
_entity_poly.pdbx_strand_id
1 'polypeptide(L)'
;MKTRESSFGKAFLSKKRFVLVGIAACAISLLLTSPVLANEYDYVLDIYGNANEDDTIDMRDFTYTARIILWLEDETTLADANYDGEVNVLDMTQIGLIILGRESELTVIDGADRTVTLNMPIDRIASSSMPQDIRTIIALGAADKIVGVPDVIIDEADRFPAIYMPCPELLELPIAGSPYFGGPYLEVIASLEPDLVLVSYADAEPHIARMVIGGDNRSVTLTFFRNRFFR
;
A
#
# COMPACT_ATOMS: atom_id res chain seq x y z
N MET A 1 -22.90 -80.56 31.13
CA MET A 1 -22.37 -79.66 32.16
C MET A 1 -20.91 -80.01 32.47
N LYS A 2 -19.97 -79.23 31.91
CA LYS A 2 -18.63 -78.94 32.46
C LYS A 2 -17.95 -77.92 31.54
N THR A 3 -18.02 -76.66 31.93
CA THR A 3 -17.14 -75.57 31.49
C THR A 3 -15.74 -75.80 32.06
N ARG A 4 -14.69 -75.67 31.22
CA ARG A 4 -13.32 -75.38 31.66
C ARG A 4 -12.57 -74.54 30.62
N GLU A 5 -12.45 -73.27 30.98
CA GLU A 5 -11.29 -72.38 30.90
C GLU A 5 -10.33 -72.52 29.71
N SER A 6 -10.34 -71.49 28.84
CA SER A 6 -9.21 -71.12 27.99
C SER A 6 -8.41 -70.02 28.69
N SER A 7 -7.12 -70.29 28.88
CA SER A 7 -6.16 -69.51 29.63
C SER A 7 -5.98 -68.08 29.12
N PHE A 8 -5.99 -67.14 30.06
CA PHE A 8 -5.48 -65.78 29.92
C PHE A 8 -4.03 -65.79 29.38
N GLY A 9 -3.87 -65.46 28.09
CA GLY A 9 -2.61 -64.98 27.52
C GLY A 9 -2.65 -63.47 27.41
N LYS A 10 -2.11 -62.77 28.41
CA LYS A 10 -2.01 -61.30 28.45
C LYS A 10 -1.12 -60.80 27.30
N ALA A 11 -1.71 -60.21 26.26
CA ALA A 11 -0.96 -59.43 25.29
C ALA A 11 -0.57 -58.08 25.93
N PHE A 12 0.63 -58.08 26.50
CA PHE A 12 1.34 -56.97 27.11
C PHE A 12 1.55 -55.84 26.10
N LEU A 13 0.61 -54.88 26.04
CA LEU A 13 0.84 -53.60 25.37
C LEU A 13 1.90 -52.82 26.16
N SER A 14 3.14 -52.91 25.69
CA SER A 14 4.29 -52.16 26.20
C SER A 14 4.00 -50.66 26.22
N LYS A 15 4.23 -50.00 27.38
CA LYS A 15 4.11 -48.55 27.59
C LYS A 15 4.75 -47.71 26.48
N LYS A 16 5.80 -48.21 25.81
CA LYS A 16 6.48 -47.51 24.70
C LYS A 16 5.60 -47.34 23.45
N ARG A 17 4.67 -48.26 23.18
CA ARG A 17 3.74 -48.17 22.03
C ARG A 17 2.61 -47.17 22.30
N PHE A 18 2.17 -47.03 23.56
CA PHE A 18 1.23 -45.97 23.96
C PHE A 18 1.85 -44.58 23.87
N VAL A 19 3.14 -44.44 24.22
CA VAL A 19 3.87 -43.17 24.05
C VAL A 19 4.03 -42.82 22.57
N LEU A 20 4.36 -43.79 21.71
CA LEU A 20 4.47 -43.56 20.26
C LEU A 20 3.12 -43.18 19.61
N VAL A 21 2.04 -43.87 19.99
CA VAL A 21 0.68 -43.56 19.50
C VAL A 21 0.20 -42.21 20.03
N GLY A 22 0.54 -41.85 21.28
CA GLY A 22 0.26 -40.53 21.84
C GLY A 22 1.03 -39.40 21.14
N ILE A 23 2.31 -39.60 20.81
CA ILE A 23 3.13 -38.63 20.06
C ILE A 23 2.62 -38.47 18.62
N ALA A 24 2.25 -39.57 17.95
CA ALA A 24 1.68 -39.51 16.60
C ALA A 24 0.30 -38.83 16.57
N ALA A 25 -0.55 -39.08 17.58
CA ALA A 25 -1.84 -38.40 17.72
C ALA A 25 -1.67 -36.90 18.03
N CYS A 26 -0.67 -36.52 18.83
CA CYS A 26 -0.33 -35.11 19.05
C CYS A 26 0.23 -34.43 17.79
N ALA A 27 1.03 -35.12 16.97
CA ALA A 27 1.57 -34.57 15.73
C ALA A 27 0.49 -34.37 14.64
N ILE A 28 -0.54 -35.21 14.63
CA ILE A 28 -1.69 -35.08 13.71
C ILE A 28 -2.67 -34.01 14.23
N SER A 29 -2.84 -33.87 15.55
CA SER A 29 -3.65 -32.79 16.15
C SER A 29 -2.97 -31.40 16.10
N LEU A 30 -1.64 -31.33 15.91
CA LEU A 30 -0.92 -30.08 15.65
C LEU A 30 -0.99 -29.62 14.17
N LEU A 31 -1.49 -30.45 13.26
CA LEU A 31 -1.76 -30.08 11.85
C LEU A 31 -3.15 -29.47 11.64
N LEU A 32 -3.95 -29.34 12.72
CA LEU A 32 -5.25 -28.68 12.74
C LEU A 32 -5.22 -27.35 13.53
N THR A 33 -4.03 -26.74 13.65
CA THR A 33 -3.91 -25.39 14.20
C THR A 33 -4.47 -24.39 13.19
N SER A 34 -5.77 -24.12 13.36
CA SER A 34 -6.51 -22.90 13.04
C SER A 34 -6.45 -22.42 11.59
N PRO A 35 -7.56 -21.94 10.99
CA PRO A 35 -7.40 -20.86 10.04
C PRO A 35 -6.63 -19.78 10.81
N VAL A 36 -5.39 -19.53 10.41
CA VAL A 36 -4.82 -18.21 10.59
C VAL A 36 -5.92 -17.31 10.03
N LEU A 37 -6.59 -16.60 10.93
CA LEU A 37 -7.24 -15.36 10.56
C LEU A 37 -6.07 -14.52 10.04
N ALA A 38 -5.74 -14.71 8.77
CA ALA A 38 -5.26 -13.63 7.97
C ALA A 38 -6.39 -12.65 8.14
N ASN A 39 -6.18 -11.68 9.03
CA ASN A 39 -6.82 -10.40 8.87
C ASN A 39 -6.24 -9.94 7.53
N GLU A 40 -6.85 -10.42 6.44
CA GLU A 40 -6.74 -9.86 5.12
C GLU A 40 -7.34 -8.49 5.34
N TYR A 41 -6.48 -7.59 5.80
CA TYR A 41 -6.74 -6.18 5.63
C TYR A 41 -6.90 -6.06 4.13
N ASP A 42 -8.16 -5.99 3.72
CA ASP A 42 -8.62 -5.89 2.35
C ASP A 42 -8.14 -4.53 1.83
N TYR A 43 -6.84 -4.48 1.53
CA TYR A 43 -6.14 -3.32 1.01
C TYR A 43 -6.22 -3.41 -0.49
N VAL A 44 -7.41 -3.09 -1.03
CA VAL A 44 -7.55 -2.90 -2.47
C VAL A 44 -6.59 -1.80 -2.90
N LEU A 45 -5.76 -2.07 -3.91
CA LEU A 45 -4.93 -1.07 -4.54
C LEU A 45 -5.84 -0.01 -5.16
N ASP A 46 -5.95 1.10 -4.44
CA ASP A 46 -6.82 2.26 -4.68
C ASP A 46 -6.33 3.11 -5.88
N ILE A 47 -6.12 2.48 -7.05
CA ILE A 47 -5.65 3.09 -8.30
C ILE A 47 -6.63 2.76 -9.43
N TYR A 48 -7.08 3.78 -10.17
CA TYR A 48 -7.91 3.59 -11.35
C TYR A 48 -7.08 2.88 -12.44
N GLY A 49 -7.59 1.74 -12.91
CA GLY A 49 -6.88 0.77 -13.73
C GLY A 49 -6.76 -0.61 -13.08
N ASN A 50 -6.93 -0.73 -11.76
CA ASN A 50 -7.09 -2.01 -11.05
C ASN A 50 -8.54 -2.51 -11.17
N ALA A 51 -8.99 -2.71 -12.41
CA ALA A 51 -10.39 -3.00 -12.75
C ALA A 51 -10.94 -4.26 -12.07
N ASN A 52 -10.11 -5.27 -11.83
CA ASN A 52 -10.56 -6.51 -11.18
C ASN A 52 -10.32 -6.52 -9.65
N GLU A 53 -9.83 -5.41 -9.10
CA GLU A 53 -9.57 -5.18 -7.68
C GLU A 53 -8.65 -6.25 -7.03
N ASP A 54 -7.65 -6.75 -7.79
CA ASP A 54 -6.71 -7.81 -7.33
C ASP A 54 -5.31 -7.34 -6.90
N ASP A 55 -5.19 -6.04 -6.65
CA ASP A 55 -4.01 -5.32 -6.18
C ASP A 55 -2.84 -5.25 -7.16
N THR A 56 -3.05 -5.68 -8.40
CA THR A 56 -2.01 -5.69 -9.44
C THR A 56 -2.59 -5.24 -10.76
N ILE A 57 -2.18 -4.06 -11.23
CA ILE A 57 -2.56 -3.59 -12.57
C ILE A 57 -1.80 -4.39 -13.62
N ASP A 58 -2.51 -5.31 -14.31
CA ASP A 58 -1.97 -6.13 -15.39
C ASP A 58 -3.02 -6.48 -16.47
N MET A 59 -2.68 -7.45 -17.34
CA MET A 59 -3.56 -7.84 -18.45
C MET A 59 -4.90 -8.44 -17.99
N ARG A 60 -5.03 -8.83 -16.71
CA ARG A 60 -6.29 -9.27 -16.10
C ARG A 60 -7.26 -8.10 -15.97
N ASP A 61 -6.81 -6.92 -15.58
CA ASP A 61 -7.62 -5.71 -15.56
C ASP A 61 -8.07 -5.31 -16.96
N PHE A 62 -7.14 -5.32 -17.92
CA PHE A 62 -7.45 -5.05 -19.32
C PHE A 62 -8.56 -5.99 -19.84
N THR A 63 -8.48 -7.27 -19.48
CA THR A 63 -9.47 -8.28 -19.85
C THR A 63 -10.78 -8.08 -19.09
N TYR A 64 -10.71 -7.70 -17.82
CA TYR A 64 -11.88 -7.43 -16.98
C TYR A 64 -12.68 -6.24 -17.51
N THR A 65 -12.03 -5.12 -17.82
CA THR A 65 -12.63 -3.97 -18.50
C THR A 65 -13.28 -4.35 -19.82
N ALA A 66 -12.62 -5.17 -20.65
CA ALA A 66 -13.22 -5.67 -21.89
C ALA A 66 -14.51 -6.48 -21.64
N ARG A 67 -14.57 -7.23 -20.54
CA ARG A 67 -15.74 -8.02 -20.15
C ARG A 67 -16.86 -7.14 -19.60
N ILE A 68 -16.55 -6.07 -18.87
CA ILE A 68 -17.54 -5.05 -18.46
C ILE A 68 -18.22 -4.45 -19.69
N ILE A 69 -17.42 -4.01 -20.69
CA ILE A 69 -17.93 -3.43 -21.95
C ILE A 69 -18.84 -4.41 -22.72
N LEU A 70 -18.57 -5.72 -22.59
CA LEU A 70 -19.37 -6.79 -23.20
C LEU A 70 -20.53 -7.28 -22.31
N TRP A 71 -20.77 -6.66 -21.15
CA TRP A 71 -21.80 -7.05 -20.18
C TRP A 71 -21.62 -8.47 -19.63
N LEU A 72 -20.37 -8.93 -19.55
CA LEU A 72 -19.98 -10.26 -19.05
C LEU A 72 -19.49 -10.24 -17.60
N GLU A 73 -19.27 -9.05 -17.04
CA GLU A 73 -18.91 -8.79 -15.64
C GLU A 73 -19.62 -7.50 -15.19
N ASP A 74 -19.76 -7.32 -13.88
CA ASP A 74 -20.28 -6.10 -13.29
C ASP A 74 -19.23 -4.98 -13.30
N GLU A 75 -19.68 -3.74 -13.46
CA GLU A 75 -18.80 -2.56 -13.46
C GLU A 75 -18.23 -2.28 -12.07
N THR A 76 -16.92 -2.02 -12.01
CA THR A 76 -16.20 -1.62 -10.80
C THR A 76 -15.80 -0.16 -10.89
N THR A 77 -15.62 0.51 -9.75
CA THR A 77 -15.23 1.93 -9.74
C THR A 77 -13.84 2.13 -10.33
N LEU A 78 -12.91 1.20 -10.08
CA LEU A 78 -11.53 1.29 -10.57
C LEU A 78 -11.37 0.88 -12.04
N ALA A 79 -12.43 0.43 -12.73
CA ALA A 79 -12.37 0.10 -14.15
C ALA A 79 -12.33 1.34 -15.07
N ASP A 80 -12.78 2.50 -14.59
CA ASP A 80 -12.68 3.82 -15.26
C ASP A 80 -11.25 4.37 -15.17
N ALA A 81 -10.31 3.65 -15.78
CA ALA A 81 -8.88 3.90 -15.68
C ALA A 81 -8.46 5.31 -16.11
N ASN A 82 -9.15 5.93 -17.07
CA ASN A 82 -8.87 7.30 -17.51
C ASN A 82 -9.64 8.37 -16.71
N TYR A 83 -10.52 7.95 -15.79
CA TYR A 83 -11.32 8.79 -14.92
C TYR A 83 -12.20 9.81 -15.68
N ASP A 84 -12.80 9.38 -16.79
CA ASP A 84 -13.71 10.19 -17.60
C ASP A 84 -15.20 9.99 -17.25
N GLY A 85 -15.49 9.03 -16.37
CA GLY A 85 -16.82 8.70 -15.87
C GLY A 85 -17.55 7.64 -16.70
N GLU A 86 -16.93 7.05 -17.72
CA GLU A 86 -17.52 6.02 -18.56
C GLU A 86 -16.56 4.84 -18.79
N VAL A 87 -16.90 3.63 -18.32
CA VAL A 87 -16.09 2.44 -18.61
C VAL A 87 -16.19 2.01 -20.08
N ASN A 88 -15.12 2.23 -20.84
CA ASN A 88 -15.05 2.02 -22.29
C ASN A 88 -13.65 1.61 -22.78
N VAL A 89 -13.43 1.58 -24.10
CA VAL A 89 -12.17 1.11 -24.72
C VAL A 89 -10.99 2.05 -24.43
N LEU A 90 -11.24 3.31 -24.07
CA LEU A 90 -10.22 4.26 -23.64
C LEU A 90 -9.59 3.83 -22.31
N ASP A 91 -10.35 3.24 -21.39
CA ASP A 91 -9.81 2.67 -20.14
C ASP A 91 -8.88 1.50 -20.40
N MET A 92 -9.23 0.64 -21.36
CA MET A 92 -8.35 -0.44 -21.80
C MET A 92 -7.02 0.12 -22.33
N THR A 93 -7.06 1.24 -23.05
CA THR A 93 -5.86 1.91 -23.55
C THR A 93 -5.02 2.45 -22.40
N GLN A 94 -5.66 3.11 -21.43
CA GLN A 94 -5.00 3.66 -20.25
C GLN A 94 -4.37 2.57 -19.38
N ILE A 95 -5.07 1.47 -19.10
CA ILE A 95 -4.52 0.29 -18.42
C ILE A 95 -3.30 -0.25 -19.17
N GLY A 96 -3.41 -0.39 -20.50
CA GLY A 96 -2.28 -0.81 -21.33
C GLY A 96 -1.06 0.12 -21.22
N LEU A 97 -1.27 1.43 -21.13
CA LEU A 97 -0.20 2.40 -20.92
C LEU A 97 0.44 2.29 -19.53
N ILE A 98 -0.37 2.10 -18.48
CA ILE A 98 0.10 1.89 -17.09
C ILE A 98 0.98 0.63 -17.00
N ILE A 99 0.52 -0.49 -17.59
CA ILE A 99 1.28 -1.76 -17.62
C ILE A 99 2.65 -1.58 -18.30
N LEU A 100 2.71 -0.72 -19.32
CA LEU A 100 3.93 -0.42 -20.06
C LEU A 100 4.80 0.65 -19.39
N GLY A 101 4.33 1.32 -18.34
CA GLY A 101 5.00 2.47 -17.72
C GLY A 101 5.11 3.67 -18.67
N ARG A 102 4.06 3.93 -19.46
CA ARG A 102 4.00 4.95 -20.52
C ARG A 102 2.76 5.83 -20.44
N GLU A 103 2.00 5.72 -19.37
CA GLU A 103 0.90 6.60 -19.03
C GLU A 103 1.39 8.05 -18.88
N SER A 104 0.59 9.01 -19.35
CA SER A 104 0.85 10.44 -19.13
C SER A 104 0.22 10.95 -17.84
N GLU A 105 -0.77 10.24 -17.33
CA GLU A 105 -1.49 10.56 -16.10
C GLU A 105 -1.82 9.27 -15.35
N LEU A 106 -1.92 9.35 -14.02
CA LEU A 106 -2.34 8.24 -13.15
C LEU A 106 -3.31 8.76 -12.10
N THR A 107 -4.49 8.15 -12.00
CA THR A 107 -5.52 8.55 -11.03
C THR A 107 -5.54 7.60 -9.84
N VAL A 108 -5.42 8.15 -8.63
CA VAL A 108 -5.34 7.39 -7.37
C VAL A 108 -6.36 7.90 -6.37
N ILE A 109 -6.83 7.02 -5.48
CA ILE A 109 -7.54 7.41 -4.26
C ILE A 109 -6.50 7.45 -3.14
N ASP A 110 -6.27 8.63 -2.59
CA ASP A 110 -5.24 8.81 -1.57
C ASP A 110 -5.71 8.39 -0.17
N GLY A 111 -4.79 8.44 0.79
CA GLY A 111 -5.06 8.07 2.18
C GLY A 111 -6.06 8.96 2.92
N ALA A 112 -6.55 10.04 2.28
CA ALA A 112 -7.60 10.92 2.76
C ALA A 112 -8.93 10.74 1.99
N ASP A 113 -9.07 9.62 1.27
CA ASP A 113 -10.22 9.30 0.42
C ASP A 113 -10.47 10.34 -0.69
N ARG A 114 -9.41 11.02 -1.16
CA ARG A 114 -9.49 11.98 -2.26
C ARG A 114 -9.06 11.32 -3.56
N THR A 115 -9.82 11.51 -4.63
CA THR A 115 -9.38 11.11 -5.97
C THR A 115 -8.49 12.20 -6.56
N VAL A 116 -7.25 11.82 -6.91
CA VAL A 116 -6.22 12.73 -7.42
C VAL A 116 -5.62 12.15 -8.69
N THR A 117 -5.59 12.94 -9.76
CA THR A 117 -4.88 12.61 -11.01
C THR A 117 -3.50 13.25 -11.00
N LEU A 118 -2.48 12.42 -11.16
CA LEU A 118 -1.06 12.77 -11.16
C LEU A 118 -0.55 12.82 -12.60
N ASN A 119 0.26 13.83 -12.92
CA ASN A 119 0.97 13.87 -14.20
C ASN A 119 2.20 12.97 -14.13
N MET A 120 2.41 12.16 -15.16
CA MET A 120 3.51 11.19 -15.21
C MET A 120 4.52 11.58 -16.30
N PRO A 121 5.83 11.32 -16.10
CA PRO A 121 6.43 10.78 -14.87
C PRO A 121 6.51 11.83 -13.74
N ILE A 122 6.55 11.36 -12.50
CA ILE A 122 6.89 12.19 -11.34
C ILE A 122 8.41 12.25 -11.20
N ASP A 123 9.02 13.42 -11.31
CA ASP A 123 10.47 13.59 -11.23
C ASP A 123 10.92 14.50 -10.08
N ARG A 124 10.01 15.28 -9.48
CA ARG A 124 10.29 16.19 -8.37
C ARG A 124 9.29 15.99 -7.23
N ILE A 125 9.76 15.43 -6.12
CA ILE A 125 8.95 15.09 -4.94
C ILE A 125 9.36 15.98 -3.76
N ALA A 126 8.42 16.72 -3.20
CA ALA A 126 8.58 17.39 -1.93
C ALA A 126 7.76 16.67 -0.86
N SER A 127 8.31 16.48 0.35
CA SER A 127 7.55 15.94 1.47
C SER A 127 7.61 16.89 2.66
N SER A 128 6.45 17.29 3.17
CA SER A 128 6.29 17.97 4.46
C SER A 128 5.78 17.03 5.55
N SER A 129 5.66 15.75 5.23
CA SER A 129 5.00 14.72 6.02
C SER A 129 5.99 13.98 6.90
N MET A 130 5.62 12.82 7.41
CA MET A 130 6.44 12.03 8.32
C MET A 130 7.65 11.38 7.60
N PRO A 131 8.75 11.09 8.32
CA PRO A 131 9.97 10.47 7.76
C PRO A 131 9.78 9.15 7.01
N GLN A 132 8.69 8.43 7.28
CA GLN A 132 8.36 7.17 6.61
C GLN A 132 8.13 7.38 5.11
N ASP A 133 7.65 8.55 4.69
CA ASP A 133 7.41 8.89 3.29
C ASP A 133 8.74 8.95 2.53
N ILE A 134 9.71 9.68 3.09
CA ILE A 134 11.09 9.77 2.57
C ILE A 134 11.72 8.37 2.49
N ARG A 135 11.60 7.57 3.57
CA ARG A 135 12.12 6.20 3.58
C ARG A 135 11.50 5.32 2.50
N THR A 136 10.21 5.49 2.23
CA THR A 136 9.49 4.72 1.20
C THR A 136 9.99 5.10 -0.18
N ILE A 137 10.16 6.39 -0.47
CA ILE A 137 10.72 6.87 -1.73
C ILE A 137 12.14 6.31 -1.96
N ILE A 138 12.98 6.30 -0.91
CA ILE A 138 14.32 5.70 -0.97
C ILE A 138 14.24 4.20 -1.26
N ALA A 139 13.35 3.47 -0.58
CA ALA A 139 13.18 2.03 -0.79
C ALA A 139 12.68 1.68 -2.20
N LEU A 140 11.94 2.60 -2.84
CA LEU A 140 11.51 2.51 -4.24
C LEU A 140 12.61 2.91 -5.24
N GLY A 141 13.80 3.31 -4.78
CA GLY A 141 14.91 3.70 -5.63
C GLY A 141 14.75 5.07 -6.27
N ALA A 142 13.90 5.94 -5.70
CA ALA A 142 13.56 7.26 -6.24
C ALA A 142 14.11 8.41 -5.37
N ALA A 143 15.19 8.17 -4.61
CA ALA A 143 15.78 9.16 -3.71
C ALA A 143 16.26 10.44 -4.45
N ASP A 144 16.73 10.28 -5.68
CA ASP A 144 17.20 11.35 -6.57
C ASP A 144 16.08 12.32 -7.00
N LYS A 145 14.82 11.93 -6.84
CA LYS A 145 13.65 12.74 -7.15
C LYS A 145 13.24 13.65 -5.99
N ILE A 146 13.82 13.49 -4.80
CA ILE A 146 13.44 14.27 -3.63
C ILE A 146 14.07 15.66 -3.72
N VAL A 147 13.23 16.70 -3.66
CA VAL A 147 13.65 18.11 -3.75
C VAL A 147 13.42 18.91 -2.46
N GLY A 148 12.68 18.34 -1.50
CA GLY A 148 12.45 18.95 -0.19
C GLY A 148 12.01 17.92 0.84
N VAL A 149 12.48 18.09 2.08
CA VAL A 149 12.32 17.12 3.18
C VAL A 149 11.68 17.77 4.41
N PRO A 150 11.05 16.99 5.31
CA PRO A 150 10.59 17.54 6.58
C PRO A 150 11.77 17.82 7.52
N ASP A 151 11.61 18.84 8.38
CA ASP A 151 12.62 19.33 9.33
C ASP A 151 13.29 18.22 10.16
N VAL A 152 12.50 17.27 10.63
CA VAL A 152 12.92 16.16 11.50
C VAL A 152 13.99 15.26 10.85
N ILE A 153 14.05 15.19 9.51
CA ILE A 153 15.11 14.44 8.80
C ILE A 153 16.47 15.07 9.04
N ILE A 154 16.52 16.39 9.20
CA ILE A 154 17.72 17.17 9.43
C ILE A 154 17.97 17.30 10.93
N ASP A 155 16.99 17.78 11.69
CA ASP A 155 17.11 18.08 13.12
C ASP A 155 17.31 16.83 13.98
N GLU A 156 16.77 15.69 13.54
CA GLU A 156 16.86 14.42 14.25
C GLU A 156 17.49 13.31 13.40
N ALA A 157 18.44 13.66 12.51
CA ALA A 157 19.08 12.72 11.59
C ALA A 157 19.50 11.41 12.28
N ASP A 158 20.14 11.48 13.45
CA ASP A 158 20.59 10.31 14.24
C ASP A 158 19.48 9.29 14.57
N ARG A 159 18.21 9.71 14.60
CA ARG A 159 17.04 8.83 14.83
C ARG A 159 16.62 8.06 13.58
N PHE A 160 17.09 8.46 12.39
CA PHE A 160 16.74 7.88 11.10
C PHE A 160 17.96 7.40 10.29
N PRO A 161 18.79 6.47 10.81
CA PRO A 161 19.96 5.96 10.10
C PRO A 161 19.63 5.27 8.78
N ALA A 162 18.42 4.75 8.63
CA ALA A 162 17.93 4.18 7.38
C ALA A 162 17.70 5.23 6.27
N ILE A 163 17.78 6.52 6.56
CA ILE A 163 17.62 7.62 5.60
C ILE A 163 18.97 8.32 5.36
N TYR A 164 19.60 8.86 6.42
CA TYR A 164 20.82 9.66 6.22
C TYR A 164 22.07 8.83 5.87
N MET A 165 22.15 7.56 6.28
CA MET A 165 23.32 6.73 5.92
C MET A 165 23.36 6.37 4.43
N PRO A 166 22.25 5.92 3.80
CA PRO A 166 22.24 5.65 2.36
C PRO A 166 22.14 6.91 1.50
N CYS A 167 21.47 7.97 1.98
CA CYS A 167 21.20 9.19 1.22
C CYS A 167 21.56 10.44 2.03
N PRO A 168 22.85 10.65 2.38
CA PRO A 168 23.29 11.79 3.18
C PRO A 168 23.02 13.15 2.51
N GLU A 169 22.95 13.19 1.18
CA GLU A 169 22.63 14.37 0.38
C GLU A 169 21.25 14.98 0.71
N LEU A 170 20.33 14.18 1.26
CA LEU A 170 19.01 14.67 1.66
C LEU A 170 19.08 15.66 2.83
N LEU A 171 20.17 15.66 3.61
CA LEU A 171 20.37 16.61 4.72
C LEU A 171 20.64 18.04 4.24
N GLU A 172 21.03 18.21 2.98
CA GLU A 172 21.31 19.52 2.37
C GLU A 172 20.08 20.09 1.64
N LEU A 173 18.98 19.33 1.57
CA LEU A 173 17.78 19.76 0.87
C LEU A 173 16.98 20.80 1.68
N PRO A 174 16.25 21.70 1.01
CA PRO A 174 15.37 22.64 1.68
C PRO A 174 14.31 21.94 2.54
N ILE A 175 14.02 22.54 3.70
CA ILE A 175 12.96 22.07 4.61
C ILE A 175 11.60 22.45 4.03
N ALA A 176 10.84 21.45 3.59
CA ALA A 176 9.52 21.60 3.00
C ALA A 176 8.39 21.61 4.05
N GLY A 177 8.67 21.29 5.31
CA GLY A 177 7.69 21.44 6.39
C GLY A 177 8.11 20.81 7.70
N SER A 178 7.21 20.88 8.68
CA SER A 178 7.41 20.38 10.05
C SER A 178 6.20 19.53 10.47
N PRO A 179 6.25 18.19 10.36
CA PRO A 179 5.09 17.33 10.61
C PRO A 179 4.62 17.30 12.08
N TYR A 180 5.45 17.75 13.04
CA TYR A 180 5.08 17.73 14.47
C TYR A 180 4.63 19.09 15.02
N PHE A 181 5.16 20.20 14.50
CA PHE A 181 5.00 21.53 15.12
C PHE A 181 4.46 22.62 14.19
N GLY A 182 4.17 22.33 12.92
CA GLY A 182 3.78 23.36 11.96
C GLY A 182 2.87 22.92 10.82
N GLY A 183 3.33 21.97 10.00
CA GLY A 183 2.73 21.61 8.71
C GLY A 183 3.60 22.02 7.52
N PRO A 184 3.04 22.09 6.30
CA PRO A 184 3.77 22.38 5.07
C PRO A 184 4.25 23.84 4.95
N TYR A 185 5.50 24.04 4.53
CA TYR A 185 6.08 25.35 4.27
C TYR A 185 5.82 25.77 2.82
N LEU A 186 4.64 26.34 2.59
CA LEU A 186 4.09 26.57 1.25
C LEU A 186 4.99 27.38 0.31
N GLU A 187 5.60 28.46 0.80
CA GLU A 187 6.47 29.30 -0.03
C GLU A 187 7.73 28.54 -0.48
N VAL A 188 8.29 27.71 0.40
CA VAL A 188 9.42 26.84 0.08
C VAL A 188 8.99 25.79 -0.93
N ILE A 189 7.91 25.04 -0.65
CA ILE A 189 7.38 24.01 -1.55
C ILE A 189 7.10 24.59 -2.94
N ALA A 190 6.45 25.76 -3.02
CA ALA A 190 6.17 26.42 -4.30
C ALA A 190 7.46 26.77 -5.06
N SER A 191 8.50 27.27 -4.37
CA SER A 191 9.80 27.58 -4.98
C SER A 191 10.56 26.35 -5.49
N LEU A 192 10.24 25.16 -4.98
CA LEU A 192 10.84 23.90 -5.40
C LEU A 192 10.22 23.35 -6.68
N GLU A 193 9.09 23.90 -7.15
CA GLU A 193 8.39 23.42 -8.36
C GLU A 193 8.24 21.87 -8.40
N PRO A 194 7.64 21.23 -7.37
CA PRO A 194 7.47 19.78 -7.33
C PRO A 194 6.29 19.30 -8.18
N ASP A 195 6.41 18.11 -8.76
CA ASP A 195 5.32 17.42 -9.45
C ASP A 195 4.37 16.74 -8.44
N LEU A 196 4.93 16.31 -7.30
CA LEU A 196 4.22 15.62 -6.22
C LEU A 196 4.60 16.20 -4.86
N VAL A 197 3.59 16.52 -4.06
CA VAL A 197 3.76 16.91 -2.64
C VAL A 197 3.14 15.88 -1.73
N LEU A 198 3.94 15.29 -0.85
CA LEU A 198 3.49 14.38 0.19
C LEU A 198 3.19 15.14 1.48
N VAL A 199 1.95 15.02 1.95
CA VAL A 199 1.45 15.72 3.14
C VAL A 199 0.78 14.76 4.12
N SER A 200 0.78 15.13 5.40
CA SER A 200 0.08 14.35 6.42
C SER A 200 -1.44 14.40 6.23
N TYR A 201 -2.17 13.44 6.80
CA TYR A 201 -3.64 13.44 6.75
C TYR A 201 -4.25 14.73 7.32
N ALA A 202 -3.66 15.29 8.38
CA ALA A 202 -4.14 16.53 8.99
C ALA A 202 -4.00 17.74 8.05
N ASP A 203 -2.98 17.72 7.19
CA ASP A 203 -2.70 18.80 6.23
C ASP A 203 -3.43 18.60 4.88
N ALA A 204 -4.08 17.45 4.70
CA ALA A 204 -4.81 17.09 3.49
C ALA A 204 -6.17 17.78 3.36
N GLU A 205 -6.63 18.47 4.42
CA GLU A 205 -7.93 19.13 4.46
C GLU A 205 -8.10 20.15 3.30
N PRO A 206 -9.31 20.31 2.74
CA PRO A 206 -9.55 21.02 1.48
C PRO A 206 -9.04 22.46 1.46
N HIS A 207 -8.95 23.10 2.62
CA HIS A 207 -8.52 24.50 2.77
C HIS A 207 -7.00 24.65 2.64
N ILE A 208 -6.24 23.70 3.21
CA ILE A 208 -4.77 23.69 3.18
C ILE A 208 -4.28 23.13 1.84
N ALA A 209 -4.92 22.05 1.35
CA ALA A 209 -4.63 21.51 0.02
C ALA A 209 -4.76 22.58 -1.07
N ARG A 210 -5.84 23.38 -1.07
CA ARG A 210 -6.00 24.50 -2.01
C ARG A 210 -4.93 25.59 -1.89
N MET A 211 -4.32 25.75 -0.72
CA MET A 211 -3.26 26.74 -0.48
C MET A 211 -1.87 26.23 -0.89
N VAL A 212 -1.65 24.90 -0.85
CA VAL A 212 -0.50 24.24 -1.51
C VAL A 212 -0.59 24.40 -3.05
N ILE A 213 -1.81 24.51 -3.59
CA ILE A 213 -2.14 24.48 -5.02
C ILE A 213 -2.30 25.91 -5.58
N GLY A 214 -1.22 26.68 -5.56
CA GLY A 214 -1.11 27.92 -6.36
C GLY A 214 -0.71 27.68 -7.83
N GLY A 215 -0.38 26.45 -8.20
CA GLY A 215 0.04 26.02 -9.55
C GLY A 215 -0.33 24.56 -9.80
N ASP A 216 0.06 24.00 -10.96
CA ASP A 216 -0.28 22.64 -11.44
C ASP A 216 0.16 21.47 -10.53
N ASN A 217 0.70 21.74 -9.35
CA ASN A 217 1.23 20.77 -8.39
C ASN A 217 0.08 20.00 -7.71
N ARG A 218 0.20 18.67 -7.61
CA ARG A 218 -0.78 17.79 -6.95
C ARG A 218 -0.26 17.31 -5.60
N SER A 219 -1.09 17.38 -4.56
CA SER A 219 -0.76 16.86 -3.22
C SER A 219 -1.44 15.54 -2.95
N VAL A 220 -0.70 14.57 -2.40
CA VAL A 220 -1.19 13.23 -2.07
C VAL A 220 -0.89 12.94 -0.61
N THR A 221 -1.88 12.38 0.08
CA THR A 221 -1.68 11.85 1.43
C THR A 221 -1.35 10.37 1.36
N LEU A 222 -0.21 9.99 1.91
CA LEU A 222 0.11 8.59 2.16
C LEU A 222 -0.32 8.23 3.58
N THR A 223 -1.38 7.42 3.71
CA THR A 223 -1.80 6.87 5.00
C THR A 223 -1.40 5.41 5.08
N PHE A 224 -0.30 5.10 5.77
CA PHE A 224 0.16 3.72 5.97
C PHE A 224 -0.67 2.91 6.99
N PHE A 225 -1.67 3.53 7.62
CA PHE A 225 -2.61 2.88 8.54
C PHE A 225 -4.02 3.43 8.30
N ARG A 226 -4.74 2.92 7.29
CA ARG A 226 -6.19 3.17 7.17
C ARG A 226 -6.91 2.35 8.24
N ASN A 227 -6.84 2.80 9.49
CA ASN A 227 -7.66 2.24 10.56
C ASN A 227 -9.10 2.75 10.33
N ARG A 228 -9.98 1.95 9.70
CA ARG A 228 -11.42 2.22 9.58
C ARG A 228 -12.17 2.12 10.93
N PHE A 229 -11.55 2.57 12.01
CA PHE A 229 -12.17 2.72 13.31
C PHE A 229 -12.06 4.19 13.66
N PHE A 230 -13.04 4.98 13.24
CA PHE A 230 -13.56 6.20 13.86
C PHE A 230 -14.37 6.93 12.76
N ARG A 231 -15.63 6.50 12.62
CA ARG A 231 -16.71 7.36 12.15
C ARG A 231 -17.39 7.97 13.37
#